data_AF-A0A7M2Z0X3-F1
#
_entry.id   AF-A0A7M2Z0X3-F1
#
_cell.length_a   1.000
_cell.length_b   1.000
_cell.length_c   1.000
_cell.angle_alpha   90.00
_cell.angle_beta   90.00
_cell.angle_gamma   90.00
#
_symmetry.space_group_name_H-M   'P 1'
#
loop_
_entity.id
_entity.type
_entity.pdbx_description
1 polymer ?
#
loop_
_entity_poly.entity_id
_entity_poly.type
_entity_poly.pdbx_seq_one_letter_code
_entity_poly.pdbx_strand_id
1 'polypeptide(L)'
;MCDNGLTMAEAARESGDEKLARLFAEFEGHVISPGGAAHLLGLSRKTIYTLCKRGELRAFRSDENADKYTPRWVYIPIVDIRDYAVKVGRPIADIEKWLGSSG
;
A
#
# COMPACT_ATOMS: atom_id res chain seq x y z
N MET A 1 17.59 5.38 -16.85
CA MET A 1 16.75 6.51 -16.42
C MET A 1 15.42 6.36 -17.11
N CYS A 2 14.42 5.81 -16.41
CA CYS A 2 13.04 5.84 -16.88
C CYS A 2 12.38 6.99 -16.13
N ASP A 3 12.54 8.20 -16.69
CA ASP A 3 11.81 9.39 -16.28
C ASP A 3 10.57 9.45 -17.18
N ASN A 4 9.56 8.65 -16.83
CA ASN A 4 8.21 8.88 -17.36
C ASN A 4 7.46 9.52 -16.18
N GLY A 5 7.30 10.84 -16.22
CA GLY A 5 6.57 11.64 -15.22
C GLY A 5 5.07 11.35 -15.13
N LEU A 6 4.68 10.09 -15.27
CA LEU A 6 3.36 9.59 -14.93
C LEU A 6 3.35 9.38 -13.41
N THR A 7 2.42 10.05 -12.75
CA THR A 7 2.06 9.73 -11.37
C THR A 7 1.60 8.27 -11.29
N MET A 8 1.76 7.62 -10.14
CA MET A 8 1.32 6.21 -9.97
C MET A 8 -0.18 6.03 -10.29
N ALA A 9 -0.98 7.09 -10.14
CA ALA A 9 -2.38 7.12 -10.53
C ALA A 9 -2.59 7.01 -12.05
N GLU A 10 -1.72 7.60 -12.86
CA GLU A 10 -1.76 7.49 -14.32
C GLU A 10 -1.33 6.09 -14.79
N ALA A 11 -0.30 5.51 -14.16
CA ALA A 11 0.12 4.13 -14.43
C ALA A 11 -0.98 3.10 -14.09
N ALA A 12 -1.73 3.32 -13.00
CA ALA A 12 -2.88 2.48 -12.64
C ALA A 12 -4.04 2.60 -13.64
N ARG A 13 -4.26 3.82 -14.17
CA ARG A 13 -5.29 4.09 -15.17
C ARG A 13 -4.93 3.48 -16.53
N GLU A 14 -3.66 3.46 -16.93
CA GLU A 14 -3.18 2.77 -18.14
C GLU A 14 -3.21 1.24 -18.01
N SER A 15 -3.08 0.68 -16.81
CA SER A 15 -3.17 -0.76 -16.58
C SER A 15 -4.60 -1.33 -16.67
N GLY A 16 -5.64 -0.49 -16.74
CA GLY A 16 -7.04 -0.90 -16.89
C GLY A 16 -7.70 -1.48 -15.64
N ASP A 17 -7.04 -1.45 -14.47
CA ASP A 17 -7.63 -1.93 -13.21
C ASP A 17 -8.32 -0.77 -12.47
N GLU A 18 -9.63 -0.61 -12.69
CA GLU A 18 -10.43 0.44 -12.05
C GLU A 18 -10.38 0.39 -10.52
N LYS A 19 -10.26 -0.80 -9.94
CA LYS A 19 -10.21 -0.97 -8.48
C LYS A 19 -8.90 -0.43 -7.93
N LEU A 20 -7.80 -0.70 -8.62
CA LEU A 20 -6.49 -0.14 -8.30
C LEU A 20 -6.50 1.39 -8.45
N ALA A 21 -7.04 1.91 -9.55
CA ALA A 21 -7.12 3.36 -9.77
C ALA A 21 -7.94 4.07 -8.67
N ARG A 22 -9.09 3.49 -8.27
CA ARG A 22 -9.90 4.00 -7.16
C ARG A 22 -9.17 3.95 -5.83
N LEU A 23 -8.43 2.87 -5.55
CA LEU A 23 -7.64 2.76 -4.33
C LEU A 23 -6.58 3.86 -4.25
N PHE A 24 -5.88 4.10 -5.36
CA PHE A 24 -4.87 5.15 -5.43
C PHE A 24 -5.50 6.54 -5.28
N ALA A 25 -6.68 6.77 -5.86
CA ALA A 25 -7.40 8.02 -5.66
C ALA A 25 -7.87 8.21 -4.21
N GLU A 26 -8.42 7.16 -3.57
CA GLU A 26 -8.94 7.21 -2.19
C GLU A 26 -7.87 7.55 -1.15
N PHE A 27 -6.65 7.03 -1.34
CA PHE A 27 -5.54 7.25 -0.42
C PHE A 27 -4.50 8.22 -0.96
N GLU A 28 -4.81 8.99 -2.01
CA GLU A 28 -3.88 9.94 -2.64
C GLU A 28 -2.53 9.31 -3.01
N GLY A 29 -2.53 8.04 -3.40
CA GLY A 29 -1.33 7.25 -3.71
C GLY A 29 -0.56 6.76 -2.48
N HIS A 30 -0.97 7.11 -1.25
CA HIS A 30 -0.32 6.72 0.00
C HIS A 30 -0.68 5.29 0.44
N VAL A 31 -0.31 4.34 -0.39
CA VAL A 31 -0.45 2.91 -0.14
C VAL A 31 0.89 2.19 -0.25
N ILE A 32 1.04 1.09 0.49
CA ILE A 32 2.28 0.31 0.53
C ILE A 32 2.01 -1.18 0.38
N SER A 33 2.93 -1.90 -0.24
CA SER A 33 2.84 -3.36 -0.33
C SER A 33 3.07 -4.02 1.04
N PRO A 34 2.62 -5.28 1.25
CA PRO A 34 2.92 -6.03 2.48
C PRO A 34 4.42 -6.16 2.78
N GLY A 35 5.28 -6.13 1.75
CA GLY A 35 6.74 -6.12 1.90
C GLY A 35 7.24 -4.81 2.48
N GLY A 36 6.74 -3.67 1.99
CA GLY A 36 7.09 -2.36 2.55
C GLY A 36 6.55 -2.17 3.96
N ALA A 37 5.31 -2.60 4.24
CA ALA A 37 4.74 -2.59 5.58
C ALA A 37 5.57 -3.42 6.58
N ALA A 38 6.05 -4.59 6.15
CA ALA A 38 6.94 -5.44 6.96
C ALA A 38 8.25 -4.73 7.31
N HIS A 39 8.85 -4.03 6.34
CA HIS A 39 10.05 -3.23 6.55
C HIS A 39 9.80 -2.09 7.56
N LEU A 40 8.72 -1.34 7.38
CA LEU A 40 8.38 -0.20 8.25
C LEU A 40 8.10 -0.59 9.70
N LEU A 41 7.35 -1.68 9.91
CA LEU A 41 6.99 -2.12 11.27
C LEU A 41 8.07 -2.99 11.93
N GLY A 42 9.12 -3.36 11.20
CA GLY A 42 10.11 -4.33 11.67
C GLY A 42 9.50 -5.71 11.94
N LEU A 43 8.51 -6.10 11.13
CA LEU A 43 7.75 -7.35 11.28
C LEU A 43 8.00 -8.26 10.07
N SER A 44 7.68 -9.55 10.22
CA SER A 44 7.69 -10.47 9.09
C SER A 44 6.51 -10.20 8.14
N ARG A 45 6.67 -10.47 6.85
CA ARG A 45 5.55 -10.45 5.88
C ARG A 45 4.38 -11.33 6.32
N LYS A 46 4.67 -12.50 6.92
CA LYS A 46 3.65 -13.41 7.49
C LYS A 46 2.84 -12.73 8.59
N THR A 47 3.49 -11.95 9.45
CA THR A 47 2.84 -11.17 10.50
C THR A 47 1.93 -10.11 9.90
N ILE A 48 2.39 -9.38 8.87
CA ILE A 48 1.55 -8.39 8.16
C ILE A 48 0.28 -9.04 7.62
N TYR A 49 0.38 -10.16 6.90
CA TYR A 49 -0.81 -10.88 6.42
C TYR A 49 -1.73 -11.34 7.55
N THR A 50 -1.17 -11.72 8.70
CA THR A 50 -1.95 -12.11 9.88
C THR A 50 -2.71 -10.90 10.46
N LEU A 51 -2.08 -9.73 10.54
CA LEU A 51 -2.72 -8.49 10.97
C LEU A 51 -3.86 -8.10 10.02
N CYS A 52 -3.64 -8.19 8.71
CA CYS A 52 -4.69 -7.94 7.72
C CYS A 52 -5.86 -8.93 7.86
N LYS A 53 -5.58 -10.23 8.08
CA LYS A 53 -6.61 -11.26 8.29
C LYS A 53 -7.42 -11.01 9.58
N ARG A 54 -6.81 -10.41 10.59
CA ARG A 54 -7.45 -10.07 11.87
C ARG A 54 -8.19 -8.73 11.85
N GLY A 55 -8.11 -7.98 10.75
CA GLY A 55 -8.72 -6.65 10.66
C GLY A 55 -7.93 -5.55 11.37
N GLU A 56 -6.70 -5.83 11.81
CA GLU A 56 -5.84 -4.83 12.46
C GLU A 56 -5.21 -3.86 11.44
N LEU A 57 -5.12 -4.27 10.16
CA LEU A 57 -4.69 -3.45 9.04
C LEU A 57 -5.66 -3.67 7.87
N ARG A 58 -6.07 -2.62 7.15
CA ARG A 58 -6.86 -2.83 5.93
C ARG A 58 -5.94 -3.25 4.80
N ALA A 59 -6.32 -4.28 4.07
CA ALA A 59 -5.60 -4.74 2.89
C ALA A 59 -6.54 -4.86 1.71
N PHE A 60 -6.27 -4.04 0.70
CA PHE A 60 -6.94 -4.06 -0.58
C PHE A 60 -6.17 -4.96 -1.53
N ARG A 61 -6.87 -5.71 -2.37
CA ARG A 61 -6.26 -6.68 -3.29
C ARG A 61 -6.98 -6.71 -4.62
N SER A 62 -6.25 -7.11 -5.66
CA SER A 62 -6.82 -7.45 -6.97
C SER A 62 -7.93 -8.49 -6.81
N ASP A 63 -8.92 -8.47 -7.69
CA ASP A 63 -10.01 -9.45 -7.66
C ASP A 63 -9.50 -10.89 -7.88
N GLU A 64 -10.07 -11.86 -7.15
CA GLU A 64 -9.68 -13.28 -7.30
C GLU A 64 -10.08 -13.85 -8.66
N ASN A 65 -11.11 -13.28 -9.28
CA ASN A 65 -11.60 -13.63 -10.61
C ASN A 65 -10.92 -12.83 -11.74
N ALA A 66 -9.91 -12.01 -11.44
CA ALA A 66 -9.16 -11.33 -12.48
C ALA A 66 -8.48 -12.37 -13.39
N ASP A 67 -8.52 -12.14 -14.70
CA ASP A 67 -7.92 -13.03 -15.68
C ASP A 67 -6.43 -13.30 -15.33
N LYS A 68 -5.91 -14.48 -15.68
CA LYS A 68 -4.51 -14.87 -15.42
C LYS A 68 -3.47 -13.86 -15.93
N TYR A 69 -3.83 -13.02 -16.90
CA TYR A 69 -2.97 -11.97 -17.44
C TYR A 69 -2.99 -10.67 -16.62
N THR A 70 -3.92 -10.53 -15.67
CA THR A 70 -4.01 -9.34 -14.80
C THR A 70 -3.02 -9.48 -13.63
N PRO A 71 -2.09 -8.53 -13.45
CA PRO A 71 -1.16 -8.54 -12.34
C PRO A 71 -1.90 -8.53 -10.99
N ARG A 72 -1.61 -9.52 -10.14
CA ARG A 72 -2.17 -9.55 -8.78
C ARG A 72 -1.44 -8.55 -7.89
N TRP A 73 -2.21 -7.79 -7.12
CA TRP A 73 -1.67 -6.77 -6.23
C TRP A 73 -2.33 -6.84 -4.85
N VAL A 74 -1.59 -6.39 -3.84
CA VAL A 74 -2.08 -6.19 -2.47
C VAL A 74 -1.45 -4.91 -1.94
N TYR A 75 -2.27 -4.02 -1.41
CA TYR A 75 -1.88 -2.73 -0.89
C TYR A 75 -2.54 -2.45 0.46
N ILE A 76 -1.78 -1.79 1.34
CA ILE A 76 -2.18 -1.40 2.69
C ILE A 76 -2.04 0.13 2.76
N PRO A 77 -3.04 0.89 3.24
CA PRO A 77 -2.90 2.32 3.43
C PRO A 77 -1.79 2.65 4.41
N ILE A 78 -0.96 3.66 4.10
CA ILE A 78 0.12 4.10 5.00
C ILE A 78 -0.44 4.59 6.34
N VAL A 79 -1.64 5.20 6.33
CA VAL A 79 -2.36 5.62 7.55
C VAL A 79 -2.57 4.46 8.51
N ASP A 80 -2.94 3.27 8.03
CA ASP A 80 -3.17 2.11 8.89
C ASP A 80 -1.85 1.60 9.51
N ILE A 81 -0.76 1.67 8.75
CA ILE A 81 0.58 1.33 9.27
C ILE A 81 0.98 2.29 10.38
N ARG A 82 0.75 3.59 10.20
CA ARG A 82 1.03 4.63 11.20
C ARG A 82 0.19 4.42 12.46
N ASP A 83 -1.12 4.25 12.30
CA ASP A 83 -2.03 4.04 13.43
C ASP A 83 -1.69 2.77 14.21
N TYR A 84 -1.38 1.67 13.52
CA TYR A 84 -0.93 0.44 14.16
C TYR A 84 0.40 0.63 14.90
N ALA A 85 1.38 1.31 14.29
CA ALA A 85 2.67 1.61 14.89
C ALA A 85 2.53 2.41 16.20
N VAL A 86 1.65 3.42 16.21
CA VAL A 86 1.32 4.19 17.41
C VAL A 86 0.62 3.31 18.46
N LYS A 87 -0.38 2.53 18.05
CA LYS A 87 -1.15 1.63 18.93
C LYS A 87 -0.24 0.65 19.68
N VAL A 88 0.83 0.14 19.04
CA VAL A 88 1.77 -0.81 19.66
C VAL A 88 2.99 -0.16 20.29
N GLY A 89 3.02 1.18 20.39
CA GLY A 89 4.11 1.92 21.03
C GLY A 89 5.44 1.91 20.25
N ARG A 90 5.38 1.78 18.92
CA ARG A 90 6.55 1.77 18.02
C ARG A 90 6.36 2.76 16.88
N PRO A 91 6.29 4.08 17.16
CA PRO A 91 6.09 5.08 16.11
C PRO A 91 7.23 5.01 15.08
N ILE A 92 6.86 5.09 13.80
CA ILE A 92 7.81 5.08 12.68
C ILE A 92 8.28 6.52 12.45
N ALA A 93 9.53 6.82 12.82
CA ALA A 93 10.08 8.17 12.80
C ALA A 93 10.13 8.80 11.39
N ASP A 94 10.30 7.99 10.35
CA ASP A 94 10.53 8.44 8.97
C ASP A 94 9.34 8.18 8.03
N ILE A 95 8.12 8.04 8.55
CA ILE A 95 6.95 7.74 7.72
C ILE A 95 6.62 8.87 6.73
N GLU A 96 7.01 10.10 7.06
CA GLU A 96 6.90 11.29 6.20
C GLU A 96 7.66 11.10 4.87
N LYS A 97 8.79 10.38 4.87
CA LYS A 97 9.55 10.06 3.64
C LYS A 97 8.76 9.18 2.69
N TRP A 98 7.78 8.42 3.20
CA TRP A 98 6.90 7.54 2.43
C TRP A 98 5.60 8.20 2.00
N LEU A 99 5.20 9.28 2.68
CA LEU A 99 4.08 10.14 2.29
C LEU A 99 4.47 11.15 1.20
N GLY A 100 5.74 11.15 0.78
CA GLY A 100 6.27 12.13 -0.16
C GLY A 100 6.46 13.48 0.54
N SER A 101 7.71 13.91 0.67
CA SER A 101 8.00 15.33 0.89
C SER A 101 7.35 16.13 -0.24
N SER A 102 6.23 16.77 0.06
CA SER A 102 5.78 17.96 -0.67
C SER A 102 6.75 19.07 -0.29
N GLY A 103 7.92 19.09 -0.94
CA GLY A 103 8.91 20.15 -0.85
C GLY A 103 8.97 20.92 -2.16
#